data_AF-A0A8C1W7W7-F1
#
_entry.id   AF-A0A8C1W7W7-F1
#
_cell.length_a   1.000
_cell.length_b   1.000
_cell.length_c   1.000
_cell.angle_alpha   90.00
_cell.angle_beta   90.00
_cell.angle_gamma   90.00
#
_symmetry.space_group_name_H-M   'P 1'
#
loop_
_entity.id
_entity.type
_entity.pdbx_description
1 polymer ?
#
loop_
_entity_poly.entity_id
_entity_poly.type
_entity_poly.pdbx_seq_one_letter_code
_entity_poly.pdbx_strand_id
1 'polypeptide(L)'
;DISLCWNYIHWYQQKDGETLKRILYADINDGSTKGNDAGDEFKSEKKGSNHFALKINKLKKEHLAMYYCACWDYNSSSTVNINTEALKTFGSGTKLYVTGKDQVKAPTLFGYLPSKKDEKKSDGHGKQTMLCQASGMFPDLVKFAWKKKDAGKWGDVSEGDVVEQRNDGQEVTVTSMLIVDKDKARNDDYQCTVVHEGKTKELEMKRGNLKKL
;
A
#
# COMPACT_ATOMS: atom_id res chain seq x y z
N ASP A 1 6.29 12.99 3.45
CA ASP A 1 7.48 13.72 3.92
C ASP A 1 7.08 14.47 5.18
N ILE A 2 7.83 14.33 6.28
CA ILE A 2 7.53 14.99 7.56
C ILE A 2 8.37 16.27 7.77
N SER A 3 9.10 16.72 6.75
CA SER A 3 9.94 17.93 6.77
C SER A 3 9.18 19.21 7.12
N LEU A 4 7.86 19.24 6.92
CA LEU A 4 6.97 20.37 7.22
C LEU A 4 6.26 20.24 8.58
N CYS A 5 6.50 19.15 9.32
CA CYS A 5 5.82 18.90 10.58
C CYS A 5 6.31 19.80 11.71
N TRP A 6 5.37 20.44 12.40
CA TRP A 6 5.67 21.34 13.51
C TRP A 6 5.54 20.64 14.86
N ASN A 7 6.66 20.59 15.59
CA ASN A 7 6.83 20.21 17.01
C ASN A 7 6.46 18.78 17.42
N TYR A 8 5.43 18.15 16.83
CA TYR A 8 4.91 16.87 17.30
C TYR A 8 4.52 15.91 16.17
N ILE A 9 4.78 14.63 16.42
CA ILE A 9 4.20 13.50 15.70
C ILE A 9 3.06 12.93 16.53
N HIS A 10 1.91 12.76 15.90
CA HIS A 10 0.72 12.20 16.52
C HIS A 10 0.46 10.82 15.95
N TRP A 11 0.08 9.90 16.83
CA TRP A 11 -0.30 8.55 16.46
C TRP A 11 -1.78 8.38 16.70
N TYR A 12 -2.45 7.79 15.71
CA TYR A 12 -3.86 7.49 15.74
C TYR A 12 -4.09 6.00 15.54
N GLN A 13 -5.12 5.48 16.19
CA GLN A 13 -5.63 4.13 16.03
C GLN A 13 -7.07 4.21 15.52
N GLN A 14 -7.37 3.42 14.50
CA GLN A 14 -8.73 3.19 14.03
C GLN A 14 -9.00 1.69 14.07
N LYS A 15 -9.83 1.28 15.03
CA LYS A 15 -10.37 -0.08 15.08
C LYS A 15 -11.47 -0.23 14.04
N ASP A 16 -11.72 -1.47 13.62
CA ASP A 16 -12.75 -1.74 12.62
C ASP A 16 -14.13 -1.28 13.12
N GLY A 17 -14.85 -0.53 12.29
CA GLY A 17 -16.13 0.10 12.65
C GLY A 17 -16.06 1.24 13.68
N GLU A 18 -14.88 1.61 14.19
CA GLU A 18 -14.72 2.72 15.13
C GLU A 18 -14.22 4.02 14.47
N THR A 19 -14.45 5.14 15.15
CA THR A 19 -13.88 6.42 14.77
C THR A 19 -12.37 6.46 15.02
N LEU A 20 -11.68 7.26 14.22
CA LEU A 20 -10.25 7.50 14.37
C LEU A 20 -9.97 8.18 15.72
N LYS A 21 -9.10 7.59 16.55
CA LYS A 21 -8.75 8.10 17.88
C LYS A 21 -7.26 8.36 17.98
N ARG A 22 -6.86 9.51 18.53
CA ARG A 22 -5.45 9.75 18.86
C ARG A 22 -5.10 8.90 20.07
N ILE A 23 -3.99 8.17 19.99
CA ILE A 23 -3.51 7.32 21.08
C ILE A 23 -2.39 7.98 21.86
N LEU A 24 -1.49 8.71 21.18
CA LEU A 24 -0.45 9.51 21.81
C LEU A 24 0.09 10.56 20.85
N TYR A 25 0.89 11.48 21.37
CA TYR A 25 1.77 12.32 20.56
C TYR A 25 3.14 12.47 21.22
N ALA A 26 4.14 12.69 20.38
CA ALA A 26 5.53 12.74 20.77
C ALA A 26 6.25 13.93 20.13
N ASP A 27 7.25 14.45 20.84
CA ASP A 27 8.07 15.57 20.37
C ASP A 27 8.93 15.13 19.19
N ILE A 28 8.95 15.95 18.14
CA ILE A 28 9.66 15.63 16.90
C ILE A 28 11.18 15.66 17.10
N ASN A 29 11.69 16.36 18.12
CA ASN A 29 13.12 16.50 18.35
C ASN A 29 13.74 15.23 18.95
N ASP A 30 13.10 14.67 19.97
CA ASP A 30 13.63 13.53 20.74
C ASP A 30 12.75 12.27 20.70
N GLY A 31 11.51 12.35 20.19
CA GLY A 31 10.55 11.25 20.17
C GLY A 31 9.90 10.95 21.52
N SER A 32 10.14 11.76 22.55
CA SER A 32 9.55 11.59 23.88
C SER A 32 8.03 11.78 23.83
N THR A 33 7.31 10.87 24.46
CA THR A 33 5.84 10.94 24.53
C THR A 33 5.44 12.11 25.43
N LYS A 34 4.65 13.05 24.90
CA LYS A 34 4.20 14.25 25.61
C LYS A 34 2.77 14.16 26.11
N GLY A 35 1.94 13.37 25.43
CA GLY A 35 0.62 13.01 25.92
C GLY A 35 0.23 11.63 25.42
N ASN A 36 -0.48 10.91 26.28
CA ASN A 36 -0.84 9.52 26.07
C ASN A 36 -2.30 9.32 26.47
N ASP A 37 -3.14 9.26 25.45
CA ASP A 37 -4.59 9.14 25.60
C ASP A 37 -5.01 7.66 25.78
N ALA A 38 -4.08 6.71 25.52
CA ALA A 38 -4.32 5.26 25.52
C ALA A 38 -3.54 4.50 26.63
N GLY A 39 -2.92 5.21 27.57
CA GLY A 39 -2.12 4.62 28.65
C GLY A 39 -0.79 4.00 28.18
N ASP A 40 -0.03 3.40 29.09
CA ASP A 40 1.39 3.02 28.88
C ASP A 40 1.65 1.87 27.88
N GLU A 41 0.63 1.42 27.14
CA GLU A 41 0.74 0.34 26.15
C GLU A 41 1.51 0.76 24.89
N PHE A 42 1.42 2.05 24.54
CA PHE A 42 1.99 2.62 23.34
C PHE A 42 3.15 3.57 23.67
N LYS A 43 4.21 3.51 22.87
CA LYS A 43 5.33 4.46 22.95
C LYS A 43 5.73 4.91 21.56
N SER A 44 6.03 6.20 21.39
CA SER A 44 6.71 6.67 20.19
C SER A 44 8.22 6.57 20.39
N GLU A 45 8.95 6.25 19.32
CA GLU A 45 10.41 6.20 19.32
C GLU A 45 10.94 6.88 18.05
N LYS A 46 11.87 7.83 18.19
CA LYS A 46 12.57 8.44 17.06
C LYS A 46 13.70 7.51 16.61
N LYS A 47 13.65 7.08 15.34
CA LYS A 47 14.63 6.17 14.71
C LYS A 47 15.63 6.89 13.80
N GLY A 48 15.37 8.15 13.47
CA GLY A 48 16.23 9.01 12.66
C GLY A 48 15.61 10.39 12.52
N SER A 49 16.22 11.28 11.72
CA SER A 49 15.76 12.68 11.62
C SER A 49 14.27 12.81 11.30
N ASN A 50 13.79 11.99 10.35
CA ASN A 50 12.40 11.99 9.87
C ASN A 50 11.74 10.60 9.98
N HIS A 51 12.17 9.78 10.92
CA HIS A 51 11.67 8.42 11.09
C HIS A 51 11.22 8.18 12.52
N PHE A 52 9.95 7.79 12.67
CA PHE A 52 9.32 7.51 13.96
C PHE A 52 8.67 6.14 13.91
N ALA A 53 8.73 5.43 15.03
CA ALA A 53 8.11 4.13 15.22
C ALA A 53 7.13 4.19 16.38
N LEU A 54 5.96 3.57 16.19
CA LEU A 54 5.05 3.26 17.28
C LEU A 54 5.39 1.87 17.83
N LYS A 55 5.76 1.81 19.10
CA LYS A 55 6.12 0.59 19.81
C LYS A 55 4.97 0.13 20.69
N ILE A 56 4.60 -1.15 20.56
CA ILE A 56 3.64 -1.85 21.39
C ILE A 56 4.39 -3.00 22.06
N ASN A 57 4.56 -2.96 23.39
CA ASN A 57 5.45 -3.91 24.08
C ASN A 57 4.86 -5.31 24.20
N LYS A 58 3.54 -5.40 24.41
CA LYS A 58 2.80 -6.66 24.56
C LYS A 58 1.57 -6.60 23.67
N LEU A 59 1.59 -7.35 22.57
CA LEU A 59 0.48 -7.40 21.63
C LEU A 59 -0.74 -8.10 22.24
N LYS A 60 -1.91 -7.50 22.07
CA LYS A 60 -3.23 -8.03 22.44
C LYS A 60 -4.16 -7.96 21.24
N LYS A 61 -5.25 -8.73 21.25
CA LYS A 61 -6.28 -8.67 20.20
C LYS A 61 -6.85 -7.26 20.02
N GLU A 62 -6.93 -6.47 21.09
CA GLU A 62 -7.38 -5.07 21.09
C GLU A 62 -6.46 -4.13 20.28
N HIS A 63 -5.24 -4.55 19.96
CA HIS A 63 -4.30 -3.80 19.12
C HIS A 63 -4.50 -4.07 17.63
N LEU A 64 -5.41 -4.97 17.23
CA LEU A 64 -5.81 -5.11 15.83
C LEU A 64 -6.52 -3.83 15.39
N ALA A 65 -5.86 -3.06 14.53
CA ALA A 65 -6.34 -1.77 14.05
C ALA A 65 -5.53 -1.27 12.86
N MET A 66 -6.04 -0.23 12.21
CA MET A 66 -5.24 0.65 11.37
C MET A 66 -4.56 1.71 12.23
N TYR A 67 -3.27 1.92 12.03
CA TYR A 67 -2.49 2.93 12.72
C TYR A 67 -2.02 4.00 11.76
N TYR A 68 -2.17 5.26 12.14
CA TYR A 68 -1.76 6.39 11.32
C TYR A 68 -0.79 7.27 12.10
N CYS A 69 0.29 7.69 11.45
CA CYS A 69 1.06 8.84 11.91
C CYS A 69 0.48 10.11 11.27
N ALA A 70 0.52 11.21 12.00
CA ALA A 70 0.10 12.50 11.50
C ALA A 70 0.86 13.63 12.16
N CYS A 71 0.93 14.78 11.50
CA CYS A 71 1.52 15.98 12.07
C CYS A 71 0.75 17.22 11.59
N TRP A 72 1.01 18.34 12.25
CA TRP A 72 0.53 19.63 11.80
C TRP A 72 1.56 20.26 10.88
N ASP A 73 1.12 20.65 9.69
CA ASP A 73 1.86 21.47 8.74
C ASP A 73 1.40 22.92 8.91
N TYR A 74 2.35 23.80 9.18
CA TYR A 74 2.13 25.25 9.20
C TYR A 74 2.78 25.84 7.96
N ASN A 75 1.96 26.16 6.97
CA ASN A 75 2.45 26.83 5.77
C ASN A 75 2.74 28.30 6.11
N SER A 76 3.99 28.63 6.45
CA SER A 76 4.44 30.01 6.58
C SER A 76 4.85 30.56 5.21
N SER A 77 3.96 30.56 4.21
CA SER A 77 4.25 31.30 2.97
C SER A 77 4.07 32.80 3.25
N SER A 78 5.19 33.46 3.52
CA SER A 78 5.34 34.86 3.90
C SER A 78 5.10 35.87 2.76
N THR A 79 3.99 35.77 2.03
CA THR A 79 3.59 36.79 1.04
C THR A 79 2.10 37.12 0.96
N VAL A 80 1.22 36.42 1.67
CA VAL A 80 -0.21 36.80 1.73
C VAL A 80 -0.71 36.65 3.16
N ASN A 81 -1.24 37.75 3.72
CA ASN A 81 -1.92 37.78 5.02
C ASN A 81 -3.23 36.98 4.96
N ILE A 82 -3.12 35.65 4.96
CA ILE A 82 -4.24 34.75 5.20
C ILE A 82 -3.94 34.06 6.53
N ASN A 83 -4.90 34.12 7.45
CA ASN A 83 -4.84 33.43 8.74
C ASN A 83 -4.31 32.01 8.52
N THR A 84 -3.16 31.67 9.12
CA THR A 84 -2.48 30.39 8.90
C THR A 84 -3.34 29.24 9.39
N GLU A 85 -4.08 28.61 8.49
CA GLU A 85 -4.80 27.37 8.77
C GLU A 85 -3.79 26.23 8.93
N ALA A 86 -3.62 25.74 10.15
CA ALA A 86 -2.81 24.55 10.41
C ALA A 86 -3.48 23.35 9.72
N LEU A 87 -2.78 22.72 8.78
CA LEU A 87 -3.29 21.54 8.09
C LEU A 87 -2.79 20.27 8.80
N LYS A 88 -3.71 19.34 9.09
CA LYS A 88 -3.34 18.04 9.65
C LYS A 88 -3.06 17.06 8.52
N THR A 89 -1.79 16.69 8.35
CA THR A 89 -1.38 15.72 7.33
C THR A 89 -1.26 14.35 7.96
N PHE A 90 -1.93 13.36 7.36
CA PHE A 90 -1.88 11.95 7.74
C PHE A 90 -1.01 11.15 6.77
N GLY A 91 -0.24 10.20 7.29
CA GLY A 91 0.36 9.15 6.48
C GLY A 91 -0.70 8.17 5.96
N SER A 92 -0.31 7.31 5.02
CA SER A 92 -1.20 6.27 4.44
C SER A 92 -1.69 5.23 5.45
N GLY A 93 -1.03 5.14 6.60
CA GLY A 93 -1.36 4.22 7.68
C GLY A 93 -0.74 2.83 7.51
N THR A 94 -0.90 2.00 8.54
CA THR A 94 -0.42 0.61 8.57
C THR A 94 -1.39 -0.24 9.36
N LYS A 95 -1.86 -1.34 8.74
CA LYS A 95 -2.78 -2.28 9.39
C LYS A 95 -1.99 -3.29 10.20
N LEU A 96 -2.25 -3.36 11.50
CA LEU A 96 -1.68 -4.37 12.38
C LEU A 96 -2.69 -5.52 12.54
N TYR A 97 -2.25 -6.72 12.19
CA TYR A 97 -2.97 -7.96 12.46
C TYR A 97 -2.43 -8.60 13.74
N VAL A 98 -3.31 -8.94 14.67
CA VAL A 98 -2.97 -9.69 15.88
C VAL A 98 -3.68 -11.04 15.84
N THR A 99 -3.00 -12.04 15.30
CA THR A 99 -3.52 -13.40 15.11
C THR A 99 -2.72 -14.45 15.88
N GLY A 100 -3.28 -15.66 15.99
CA GLY A 100 -2.55 -16.82 16.52
C GLY A 100 -1.47 -17.32 15.55
N LYS A 101 -0.68 -18.32 15.99
CA LYS A 101 0.33 -18.97 15.13
C LYS A 101 -0.33 -19.56 13.87
N ASP A 102 0.41 -19.49 12.75
CA ASP A 102 0.12 -20.15 11.47
C ASP A 102 -1.13 -19.70 10.69
N GLN A 103 -1.58 -18.45 10.87
CA GLN A 103 -2.69 -17.92 10.07
C GLN A 103 -2.29 -17.29 8.73
N VAL A 104 -1.00 -17.19 8.42
CA VAL A 104 -0.54 -16.61 7.15
C VAL A 104 -0.91 -17.54 5.99
N LYS A 105 -1.81 -17.08 5.12
CA LYS A 105 -2.22 -17.78 3.89
C LYS A 105 -1.64 -17.04 2.70
N ALA A 106 -0.82 -17.74 1.91
CA ALA A 106 -0.23 -17.15 0.72
C ALA A 106 -1.29 -16.94 -0.38
N PRO A 107 -1.21 -15.85 -1.18
CA PRO A 107 -2.17 -15.58 -2.24
C PRO A 107 -2.17 -16.65 -3.33
N THR A 108 -3.34 -16.90 -3.89
CA THR A 108 -3.48 -17.52 -5.21
C THR A 108 -3.43 -16.42 -6.26
N LEU A 109 -2.62 -16.62 -7.31
CA LEU A 109 -2.44 -15.63 -8.37
C LEU A 109 -3.24 -16.03 -9.62
N PHE A 110 -3.91 -15.06 -10.23
CA PHE A 110 -4.62 -15.20 -11.49
C PHE A 110 -4.16 -14.12 -12.47
N GLY A 111 -3.82 -14.53 -13.67
CA GLY A 111 -3.45 -13.64 -14.76
C GLY A 111 -4.57 -13.55 -15.78
N TYR A 112 -4.78 -12.34 -16.32
CA TYR A 112 -5.71 -12.09 -17.41
C TYR A 112 -5.00 -11.26 -18.48
N LEU A 113 -5.03 -11.76 -19.72
CA LEU A 113 -4.53 -11.04 -20.88
C LEU A 113 -5.68 -10.32 -21.61
N PRO A 114 -5.37 -9.27 -22.40
CA PRO A 114 -6.35 -8.65 -23.30
C PRO A 114 -7.11 -9.69 -24.13
N SER A 115 -8.43 -9.52 -24.24
CA SER A 115 -9.25 -10.42 -25.04
C SER A 115 -8.94 -10.29 -26.54
N LYS A 116 -9.05 -11.40 -27.29
CA LYS A 116 -8.93 -11.38 -28.76
C LYS A 116 -9.97 -10.47 -29.45
N LYS A 117 -11.10 -10.18 -28.80
CA LYS A 117 -12.10 -9.23 -29.32
C LYS A 117 -11.66 -7.77 -29.12
N ASP A 118 -10.99 -7.50 -28.00
CA ASP A 118 -10.46 -6.17 -27.66
C ASP A 118 -9.13 -5.88 -28.37
N GLU A 119 -8.43 -6.91 -28.87
CA GLU A 119 -7.35 -6.75 -29.86
C GLU A 119 -7.80 -6.01 -31.13
N LYS A 120 -9.09 -6.02 -31.47
CA LYS A 120 -9.62 -5.31 -32.64
C LYS A 120 -10.35 -4.00 -32.29
N LYS A 121 -10.77 -3.85 -31.04
CA LYS A 121 -11.46 -2.67 -30.52
C LYS A 121 -10.54 -1.97 -29.54
N SER A 122 -9.59 -1.20 -30.08
CA SER A 122 -8.92 -0.20 -29.24
C SER A 122 -9.98 0.80 -28.78
N ASP A 123 -9.96 1.08 -27.49
CA ASP A 123 -10.36 2.31 -26.84
C ASP A 123 -9.67 3.54 -27.46
N GLY A 124 -9.80 3.78 -28.78
CA GLY A 124 -9.32 4.97 -29.51
C GLY A 124 -7.81 5.29 -29.47
N HIS A 125 -7.05 4.73 -28.54
CA HIS A 125 -5.74 5.22 -28.09
C HIS A 125 -4.62 4.18 -28.22
N GLY A 126 -4.91 2.98 -28.75
CA GLY A 126 -3.89 1.96 -29.05
C GLY A 126 -3.29 1.25 -27.82
N LYS A 127 -3.93 1.35 -26.65
CA LYS A 127 -3.49 0.71 -25.41
C LYS A 127 -4.24 -0.60 -25.15
N GLN A 128 -3.67 -1.45 -24.31
CA GLN A 128 -4.26 -2.69 -23.82
C GLN A 128 -3.89 -2.91 -22.36
N THR A 129 -4.76 -3.61 -21.63
CA THR A 129 -4.59 -3.83 -20.18
C THR A 129 -4.44 -5.32 -19.88
N MET A 130 -3.40 -5.67 -19.13
CA MET A 130 -3.22 -6.98 -18.50
C MET A 130 -3.55 -6.88 -17.02
N LEU A 131 -4.10 -7.94 -16.43
CA LEU A 131 -4.45 -7.97 -15.01
C LEU A 131 -3.71 -9.10 -14.30
N CYS A 132 -3.17 -8.81 -13.12
CA CYS A 132 -2.65 -9.79 -12.18
C CYS A 132 -3.41 -9.63 -10.86
N GLN A 133 -4.14 -10.68 -10.47
CA GLN A 133 -4.99 -10.69 -9.30
C GLN A 133 -4.45 -11.63 -8.24
N ALA A 134 -4.34 -11.15 -7.00
CA ALA A 134 -4.05 -11.94 -5.81
C ALA A 134 -5.35 -12.10 -5.00
N SER A 135 -5.66 -13.35 -4.60
CA SER A 135 -6.86 -13.68 -3.83
C SER A 135 -6.58 -14.75 -2.77
N GLY A 136 -7.45 -14.84 -1.75
CA GLY A 136 -7.41 -15.85 -0.69
C GLY A 136 -6.24 -15.73 0.28
N MET A 137 -5.59 -14.57 0.32
CA MET A 137 -4.47 -14.30 1.22
C MET A 137 -4.90 -13.81 2.59
N PHE A 138 -4.06 -14.09 3.58
CA PHE A 138 -4.16 -13.49 4.89
C PHE A 138 -2.74 -13.31 5.47
N PRO A 139 -2.37 -12.14 6.02
CA PRO A 139 -3.03 -10.83 5.90
C PRO A 139 -3.33 -10.42 4.45
N ASP A 140 -4.18 -9.43 4.28
CA ASP A 140 -4.68 -8.99 2.97
C ASP A 140 -3.77 -7.99 2.23
N LEU A 141 -2.63 -7.62 2.81
CA LEU A 141 -1.69 -6.69 2.17
C LEU A 141 -0.72 -7.45 1.25
N VAL A 142 -0.65 -7.00 -0.01
CA VAL A 142 0.31 -7.48 -1.01
C VAL A 142 0.94 -6.29 -1.73
N LYS A 143 2.13 -6.50 -2.29
CA LYS A 143 2.80 -5.54 -3.17
C LYS A 143 3.00 -6.17 -4.53
N PHE A 144 2.61 -5.46 -5.60
CA PHE A 144 2.87 -5.91 -6.95
C PHE A 144 4.11 -5.24 -7.52
N ALA A 145 4.76 -5.96 -8.44
CA ALA A 145 5.74 -5.41 -9.36
C ALA A 145 5.58 -6.11 -10.70
N TRP A 146 5.83 -5.37 -11.78
CA TRP A 146 5.77 -5.91 -13.13
C TRP A 146 7.15 -5.94 -13.75
N LYS A 147 7.46 -7.04 -14.43
CA LYS A 147 8.68 -7.19 -15.21
C LYS A 147 8.34 -7.48 -16.66
N LYS A 148 9.13 -6.91 -17.56
CA LYS A 148 9.12 -7.22 -18.98
C LYS A 148 10.39 -8.00 -19.33
N LYS A 149 10.28 -8.96 -20.25
CA LYS A 149 11.43 -9.68 -20.78
C LYS A 149 12.01 -8.96 -21.99
N ASP A 150 13.29 -8.59 -21.92
CA ASP A 150 14.05 -8.02 -23.02
C ASP A 150 15.33 -8.85 -23.22
N ALA A 151 15.54 -9.34 -24.45
CA ALA A 151 16.69 -10.18 -24.82
C ALA A 151 16.94 -11.36 -23.84
N GLY A 152 15.87 -11.97 -23.32
CA GLY A 152 15.94 -13.10 -22.40
C GLY A 152 16.07 -12.74 -20.92
N LYS A 153 16.24 -11.46 -20.55
CA LYS A 153 16.36 -10.99 -19.16
C LYS A 153 15.09 -10.25 -18.73
N TRP A 154 14.68 -10.45 -17.48
CA TRP A 154 13.58 -9.71 -16.88
C TRP A 154 14.08 -8.36 -16.35
N GLY A 155 13.42 -7.28 -16.76
CA GLY A 155 13.64 -5.91 -16.25
C GLY A 155 12.34 -5.31 -15.73
N ASP A 156 12.45 -4.35 -14.81
CA ASP A 156 11.29 -3.72 -14.19
C ASP A 156 10.53 -2.81 -15.17
N VAL A 157 9.21 -2.78 -15.04
CA VAL A 157 8.32 -1.88 -15.78
C VAL A 157 8.11 -0.59 -14.99
N SER A 158 7.97 0.54 -15.70
CA SER A 158 7.66 1.84 -15.09
C SER A 158 6.37 1.81 -14.27
N GLU A 159 6.39 2.37 -13.05
CA GLU A 159 5.22 2.43 -12.16
C GLU A 159 4.07 3.27 -12.74
N GLY A 160 4.35 4.24 -13.62
CA GLY A 160 3.33 5.13 -14.19
C GLY A 160 2.30 4.43 -15.09
N ASP A 161 2.58 3.19 -15.51
CA ASP A 161 1.71 2.37 -16.35
C ASP A 161 0.91 1.33 -15.53
N VAL A 162 1.00 1.39 -14.19
CA VAL A 162 0.42 0.40 -13.28
C VAL A 162 -0.68 1.02 -12.43
N VAL A 163 -1.83 0.36 -12.36
CA VAL A 163 -2.97 0.74 -11.50
C VAL A 163 -3.33 -0.43 -10.60
N GLU A 164 -3.44 -0.19 -9.30
CA GLU A 164 -3.87 -1.21 -8.34
C GLU A 164 -5.30 -0.95 -7.85
N GLN A 165 -6.10 -2.00 -7.80
CA GLN A 165 -7.46 -1.97 -7.27
C GLN A 165 -7.65 -3.06 -6.22
N ARG A 166 -8.42 -2.72 -5.19
CA ARG A 166 -8.74 -3.62 -4.09
C ARG A 166 -10.25 -3.79 -4.00
N ASN A 167 -10.70 -5.02 -3.74
CA ASN A 167 -12.09 -5.36 -3.51
C ASN A 167 -12.21 -6.13 -2.18
N ASP A 168 -12.96 -5.53 -1.24
CA ASP A 168 -13.20 -6.03 0.12
C ASP A 168 -14.52 -6.83 0.22
N GLY A 169 -14.85 -7.60 -0.82
CA GLY A 169 -16.01 -8.49 -0.84
C GLY A 169 -15.87 -9.71 0.09
N GLN A 170 -16.62 -10.78 -0.19
CA GLN A 170 -16.61 -12.01 0.64
C GLN A 170 -15.22 -12.65 0.74
N GLU A 171 -14.39 -12.52 -0.29
CA GLU A 171 -12.97 -12.83 -0.29
C GLU A 171 -12.21 -11.59 -0.76
N VAL A 172 -11.20 -11.17 0.00
CA VAL A 172 -10.39 -9.99 -0.37
C VAL A 172 -9.57 -10.31 -1.60
N THR A 173 -9.68 -9.44 -2.60
CA THR A 173 -8.87 -9.52 -3.82
C THR A 173 -8.16 -8.20 -4.07
N VAL A 174 -6.91 -8.28 -4.51
CA VAL A 174 -6.13 -7.13 -4.97
C VAL A 174 -5.68 -7.41 -6.39
N THR A 175 -5.95 -6.49 -7.29
CA THR A 175 -5.68 -6.62 -8.73
C THR A 175 -4.75 -5.49 -9.16
N SER A 176 -3.60 -5.84 -9.72
CA SER A 176 -2.72 -4.90 -10.41
C SER A 176 -2.97 -4.97 -11.91
N MET A 177 -3.09 -3.81 -12.54
CA MET A 177 -3.38 -3.63 -13.95
C MET A 177 -2.16 -2.99 -14.60
N LEU A 178 -1.64 -3.59 -15.66
CA LEU A 178 -0.56 -3.04 -16.46
C LEU A 178 -1.11 -2.57 -17.81
N ILE A 179 -1.01 -1.28 -18.08
CA ILE A 179 -1.47 -0.62 -19.31
C ILE A 179 -0.29 -0.47 -20.26
N VAL A 180 -0.36 -1.11 -21.42
CA VAL A 180 0.76 -1.13 -22.39
C VAL A 180 0.26 -0.87 -23.80
N ASP A 181 1.18 -0.51 -24.70
CA ASP A 181 0.87 -0.42 -26.13
C ASP A 181 0.44 -1.79 -26.66
N LYS A 182 -0.57 -1.81 -27.51
CA LYS A 182 -1.14 -3.03 -28.10
C LYS A 182 -0.09 -3.96 -28.72
N ASP A 183 0.87 -3.40 -29.45
CA ASP A 183 1.91 -4.20 -30.11
C ASP A 183 2.86 -4.84 -29.08
N LYS A 184 3.16 -4.14 -27.99
CA LYS A 184 3.97 -4.67 -26.88
C LYS A 184 3.20 -5.74 -26.11
N ALA A 185 1.93 -5.49 -25.80
CA ALA A 185 1.06 -6.46 -25.12
C ALA A 185 0.94 -7.81 -25.85
N ARG A 186 1.11 -7.79 -27.19
CA ARG A 186 1.03 -8.97 -28.04
C ARG A 186 2.36 -9.71 -28.18
N ASN A 187 3.47 -8.97 -28.26
CA ASN A 187 4.76 -9.51 -28.69
C ASN A 187 5.75 -9.69 -27.53
N ASP A 188 5.57 -8.96 -26.45
CA ASP A 188 6.48 -8.97 -25.31
C ASP A 188 5.99 -9.94 -24.22
N ASP A 189 6.94 -10.54 -23.51
CA ASP A 189 6.65 -11.37 -22.34
C ASP A 189 6.64 -10.49 -21.08
N TYR A 190 5.60 -10.69 -20.25
CA TYR A 190 5.45 -10.00 -18.98
C TYR A 190 5.35 -10.99 -17.81
N GLN A 191 5.82 -10.56 -16.65
CA GLN A 191 5.74 -11.29 -15.39
C GLN A 191 5.22 -10.37 -14.29
N CYS A 192 4.21 -10.83 -13.58
CA CYS A 192 3.72 -10.21 -12.36
C CYS A 192 4.44 -10.84 -11.16
N THR A 193 4.98 -10.01 -10.28
CA THR A 193 5.60 -10.41 -9.01
C THR A 193 4.73 -9.91 -7.87
N VAL A 194 4.39 -10.80 -6.94
CA VAL A 194 3.56 -10.48 -5.76
C VAL A 194 4.35 -10.81 -4.50
N VAL A 195 4.56 -9.81 -3.65
CA VAL A 195 5.17 -9.96 -2.34
C VAL A 195 4.08 -9.97 -1.26
N HIS A 196 4.06 -11.03 -0.46
CA HIS A 196 3.12 -11.24 0.66
C HIS A 196 3.90 -11.72 1.89
N GLU A 197 3.84 -10.96 2.99
CA GLU A 197 4.57 -11.28 4.24
C GLU A 197 6.06 -11.60 4.02
N GLY A 198 6.71 -10.85 3.13
CA GLY A 198 8.12 -11.02 2.77
C GLY A 198 8.43 -12.20 1.82
N LYS A 199 7.42 -12.99 1.44
CA LYS A 199 7.55 -14.06 0.45
C LYS A 199 7.11 -13.60 -0.92
N THR A 200 7.86 -13.99 -1.94
CA THR A 200 7.60 -13.61 -3.34
C THR A 200 6.96 -14.77 -4.09
N LYS A 201 5.92 -14.48 -4.87
CA LYS A 201 5.36 -15.36 -5.90
C LYS A 201 5.40 -14.65 -7.24
N GLU A 202 5.68 -15.39 -8.29
CA GLU A 202 5.77 -14.87 -9.65
C GLU A 202 4.74 -15.57 -10.55
N LEU A 203 4.16 -14.80 -11.48
CA LEU A 203 3.22 -15.27 -12.48
C LEU A 203 3.62 -14.74 -13.85
N GLU A 204 4.05 -15.64 -14.74
CA GLU A 204 4.29 -15.30 -16.14
C GLU A 204 2.96 -15.18 -16.91
N MET A 205 2.80 -14.09 -17.64
CA MET A 205 1.57 -13.75 -18.37
C MET A 205 1.49 -14.47 -19.72
N LYS A 206 1.36 -15.80 -19.70
CA LYS A 206 1.33 -16.63 -20.91
C LYS A 206 -0.08 -17.14 -21.23
N ARG A 207 -0.47 -17.11 -22.50
CA ARG A 207 -1.78 -17.59 -23.01
C ARG A 207 -2.19 -19.01 -22.56
N GLY A 208 -1.23 -19.88 -22.21
CA GLY A 208 -1.48 -21.25 -21.75
C GLY A 208 -1.85 -21.40 -20.27
N ASN A 209 -1.61 -20.39 -19.43
CA ASN A 209 -1.75 -20.49 -17.95
C ASN A 209 -2.91 -19.63 -17.41
N LEU A 210 -3.86 -19.20 -18.25
CA LEU A 210 -4.83 -18.16 -17.90
C LEU A 210 -6.25 -18.70 -17.78
N LYS A 211 -6.99 -18.12 -16.84
CA LYS A 211 -8.46 -18.14 -16.88
C LYS A 211 -8.91 -17.09 -17.91
N LYS A 212 -9.85 -17.46 -18.77
CA LYS A 212 -10.51 -16.50 -19.67
C LYS A 212 -11.44 -15.64 -18.84
N LEU A 213 -11.48 -14.33 -19.12
CA LEU A 213 -12.63 -13.49 -18.74
C LEU A 213 -13.90 -14.01 -19.42
#